data_AF-A0AAD9EU17-F1
#
_entry.id   AF-A0AAD9EU17-F1
#
_cell.length_a   1.000
_cell.length_b   1.000
_cell.length_c   1.000
_cell.angle_alpha   90.00
_cell.angle_beta   90.00
_cell.angle_gamma   90.00
#
_symmetry.space_group_name_H-M   'P 1'
#
loop_
_entity.id
_entity.type
_entity.pdbx_description
1 polymer ?
#
loop_
_entity_poly.entity_id
_entity_poly.type
_entity_poly.pdbx_seq_one_letter_code
_entity_poly.pdbx_strand_id
1 'polypeptide(L)'
;MSVSRSCLCCVKYLMFVFNLIFWLGGCGLFGIGVWLSFTQVTLALVIHIFHDKLDSKAQDELKEGMMIYKSEPGLKKSWDNVQKMFKCCGVTNKTDWYDVLNGTLPTSCCSVGIEQCVDGWPEPCYQKARQWLLDNIPSVLVFGVCIGVVQILALVFSMLMYCQILCAEKHLD
;
A
#
# COMPACT_ATOMS: atom_id res chain seq x y z
N MET A 1 -38.46 18.65 30.76
CA MET A 1 -37.17 19.35 30.59
C MET A 1 -35.93 18.51 30.94
N SER A 2 -35.99 17.44 31.76
CA SER A 2 -34.80 16.63 32.10
C SER A 2 -34.23 15.81 30.94
N VAL A 3 -35.07 15.23 30.08
CA VAL A 3 -34.66 14.36 28.96
C VAL A 3 -33.83 15.10 27.90
N SER A 4 -34.19 16.35 27.55
CA SER A 4 -33.40 17.17 26.62
C SER A 4 -32.00 17.48 27.17
N ARG A 5 -31.88 17.81 28.47
CA ARG A 5 -30.60 18.18 29.08
C ARG A 5 -29.63 16.99 29.16
N SER A 6 -30.13 15.79 29.50
CA SER A 6 -29.34 14.55 29.50
C SER A 6 -28.85 14.17 28.09
N CYS A 7 -29.67 14.38 27.06
CA CYS A 7 -29.30 14.13 25.67
C CYS A 7 -28.21 15.10 25.18
N LEU A 8 -28.35 16.41 25.44
CA LEU A 8 -27.33 17.42 25.08
C LEU A 8 -25.98 17.12 25.75
N CYS A 9 -25.98 16.69 27.01
CA CYS A 9 -24.76 16.30 27.72
C CYS A 9 -24.08 15.07 27.08
N CYS A 10 -24.85 14.03 26.74
CA CYS A 10 -24.33 12.84 26.07
C CYS A 10 -23.68 13.19 24.71
N VAL A 11 -24.32 14.06 23.92
CA VAL A 11 -23.78 14.51 22.63
C VAL A 11 -22.47 15.30 22.82
N LYS A 12 -22.37 16.20 23.81
CA LYS A 12 -21.13 16.93 24.12
C LYS A 12 -19.97 15.99 24.49
N TYR A 13 -20.24 15.00 25.35
CA TYR A 13 -19.23 14.00 25.74
C TYR A 13 -18.78 13.14 24.56
N LEU A 14 -19.72 12.67 23.74
CA LEU A 14 -19.39 11.91 22.53
C LEU A 14 -18.51 12.73 21.59
N MET A 15 -18.86 14.00 21.32
CA MET A 15 -18.07 14.89 20.47
C MET A 15 -16.65 15.13 21.03
N PHE A 16 -16.52 15.35 22.34
CA PHE A 16 -15.21 15.52 22.98
C PHE A 16 -14.36 14.26 22.87
N VAL A 17 -14.93 13.08 23.16
CA VAL A 17 -14.21 11.80 23.08
C VAL A 17 -13.78 11.49 21.65
N PHE A 18 -14.67 11.65 20.65
CA PHE A 18 -14.29 11.45 19.26
C PHE A 18 -13.18 12.41 18.81
N ASN A 19 -13.29 13.70 19.12
CA ASN A 19 -12.25 14.68 18.80
C ASN A 19 -10.92 14.37 19.51
N LEU A 20 -10.95 13.90 20.76
CA LEU A 20 -9.76 13.51 21.52
C LEU A 20 -9.07 12.28 20.88
N ILE A 21 -9.85 11.28 20.44
CA ILE A 21 -9.32 10.11 19.74
C ILE A 21 -8.65 10.54 18.42
N PHE A 22 -9.31 11.39 17.64
CA PHE A 22 -8.72 11.90 16.40
C PHE A 22 -7.50 12.78 16.63
N TRP A 23 -7.47 13.55 17.71
CA TRP A 23 -6.31 14.36 18.08
C TRP A 23 -5.11 13.49 18.48
N LEU A 24 -5.33 12.49 19.35
CA LEU A 24 -4.27 11.53 19.74
C LEU A 24 -3.80 10.72 18.53
N GLY A 25 -4.72 10.26 17.68
CA GLY A 25 -4.42 9.59 16.43
C GLY A 25 -3.62 10.48 15.48
N GLY A 26 -4.01 11.74 15.33
CA GLY A 26 -3.33 12.75 14.52
C GLY A 26 -1.92 13.06 15.01
N CYS A 27 -1.72 13.25 16.31
CA CYS A 27 -0.40 13.45 16.91
C CYS A 27 0.50 12.23 16.72
N GLY A 28 -0.04 11.02 16.91
CA GLY A 28 0.68 9.76 16.65
C GLY A 28 1.07 9.62 15.18
N LEU A 29 0.13 9.85 14.26
CA LEU A 29 0.38 9.83 12.81
C LEU A 29 1.39 10.89 12.39
N PHE A 30 1.35 12.09 12.98
CA PHE A 30 2.31 13.15 12.70
C PHE A 30 3.71 12.78 13.18
N GLY A 31 3.84 12.24 14.39
CA GLY A 31 5.12 11.76 14.92
C GLY A 31 5.72 10.64 14.05
N ILE A 32 4.89 9.66 13.67
CA ILE A 32 5.28 8.59 12.74
C ILE A 32 5.64 9.19 11.37
N GLY A 33 4.90 10.17 10.88
CA GLY A 33 5.15 10.83 9.61
C GLY A 33 6.49 11.57 9.59
N VAL A 34 6.83 12.29 10.65
CA VAL A 34 8.13 12.97 10.79
C VAL A 34 9.26 11.95 10.86
N TRP A 35 9.11 10.90 11.67
CA TRP A 35 10.08 9.80 11.74
C TRP A 35 10.30 9.16 10.37
N LEU A 36 9.20 8.82 9.68
CA LEU A 36 9.24 8.27 8.32
C LEU A 36 9.90 9.23 7.35
N SER A 37 9.64 10.54 7.41
CA SER A 37 10.27 11.52 6.52
C SER A 37 11.80 11.52 6.66
N PHE A 38 12.34 11.47 7.88
CA PHE A 38 13.79 11.40 8.08
C PHE A 38 14.38 10.07 7.58
N THR A 39 13.71 8.95 7.84
CA THR A 39 14.14 7.65 7.31
C THR A 39 14.02 7.57 5.78
N GLN A 40 13.00 8.22 5.19
CA GLN A 40 12.79 8.27 3.75
C GLN A 40 13.87 9.09 3.05
N VAL A 41 14.26 10.26 3.58
CA VAL A 41 15.32 11.07 2.96
C VAL A 41 16.65 10.32 2.96
N THR A 42 17.00 9.69 4.08
CA THR A 42 18.24 8.90 4.18
C THR A 42 18.20 7.66 3.27
N LEU A 43 17.08 6.94 3.24
CA LEU A 43 16.88 5.80 2.34
C LEU A 43 16.89 6.22 0.87
N ALA A 44 16.23 7.32 0.51
CA ALA A 44 16.18 7.82 -0.87
C ALA A 44 17.57 8.21 -1.38
N LEU A 45 18.40 8.85 -0.54
CA LEU A 45 19.79 9.17 -0.89
C LEU A 45 20.62 7.90 -1.11
N VAL A 46 20.48 6.90 -0.23
CA VAL A 46 21.17 5.61 -0.39
C VAL A 46 20.69 4.89 -1.65
N ILE A 47 19.37 4.83 -1.90
CA ILE A 47 18.80 4.23 -3.09
C ILE A 47 19.32 4.94 -4.34
N HIS A 48 19.37 6.26 -4.35
CA HIS A 48 19.85 7.02 -5.51
C HIS A 48 21.32 6.74 -5.81
N ILE A 49 22.19 6.75 -4.79
CA ILE A 49 23.63 6.47 -4.94
C ILE A 49 23.88 5.01 -5.38
N PHE A 50 23.10 4.07 -4.84
CA PHE A 50 23.31 2.64 -5.06
C PHE A 50 22.26 1.98 -5.96
N HIS A 51 21.57 2.74 -6.80
CA HIS A 51 20.41 2.23 -7.55
C HIS A 51 20.76 1.00 -8.40
N ASP A 52 21.85 1.06 -9.16
CA ASP A 52 22.32 -0.07 -9.99
C ASP A 52 22.60 -1.33 -9.15
N LYS A 53 23.21 -1.15 -7.97
CA LYS A 53 23.58 -2.25 -7.07
C LYS A 53 22.37 -2.83 -6.35
N LEU A 54 21.36 -2.02 -6.06
CA LEU A 54 20.10 -2.46 -5.49
C LEU A 54 19.29 -3.25 -6.51
N ASP A 55 19.23 -2.77 -7.75
CA ASP A 55 18.52 -3.45 -8.83
C ASP A 55 19.14 -4.81 -9.11
N SER A 56 20.48 -4.90 -9.18
CA SER A 56 21.17 -6.18 -9.37
C SER A 56 20.92 -7.12 -8.19
N LYS A 57 21.05 -6.65 -6.96
CA LYS A 57 20.85 -7.48 -5.76
C LYS A 57 19.42 -7.99 -5.64
N ALA A 58 18.44 -7.15 -5.94
CA ALA A 58 17.04 -7.56 -5.94
C ALA A 58 16.77 -8.62 -7.02
N GLN A 59 17.38 -8.50 -8.20
CA GLN A 59 17.29 -9.52 -9.25
C GLN A 59 17.95 -10.84 -8.80
N ASP A 60 19.10 -10.78 -8.13
CA ASP A 60 19.80 -11.95 -7.62
C ASP A 60 18.98 -12.70 -6.55
N GLU A 61 18.40 -11.98 -5.58
CA GLU A 61 17.52 -12.56 -4.55
C GLU A 61 16.27 -13.20 -5.16
N LEU A 62 15.71 -12.59 -6.21
CA LEU A 62 14.58 -13.19 -6.92
C LEU A 62 14.99 -14.45 -7.69
N LYS A 63 16.16 -14.46 -8.34
CA LYS A 63 16.70 -15.64 -9.03
C LYS A 63 16.99 -16.78 -8.05
N GLU A 64 17.50 -16.48 -6.87
CA GLU A 64 17.66 -17.46 -5.79
C GLU A 64 16.30 -18.06 -5.38
N GLY A 65 15.28 -17.22 -5.22
CA GLY A 65 13.90 -17.68 -5.00
C GLY A 65 13.36 -18.57 -6.13
N MET A 66 13.76 -18.35 -7.37
CA MET A 66 13.35 -19.24 -8.47
C MET A 66 13.92 -20.66 -8.31
N MET A 67 15.11 -20.83 -7.74
CA MET A 67 15.74 -22.16 -7.60
C MET A 67 14.93 -23.12 -6.73
N ILE A 68 14.19 -22.60 -5.75
CA ILE A 68 13.32 -23.38 -4.87
C ILE A 68 11.86 -23.45 -5.35
N TYR A 69 11.56 -22.96 -6.56
CA TYR A 69 10.22 -22.97 -7.16
C TYR A 69 9.57 -24.36 -7.20
N LYS A 70 10.34 -25.42 -7.43
CA LYS A 70 9.84 -26.80 -7.43
C LYS A 70 9.57 -27.36 -6.03
N SER A 71 10.35 -26.91 -5.05
CA SER A 71 10.35 -27.45 -3.69
C SER A 71 9.23 -26.85 -2.84
N GLU A 72 8.98 -25.55 -2.99
CA GLU A 72 8.05 -24.80 -2.15
C GLU A 72 6.74 -24.45 -2.89
N PRO A 73 5.61 -25.11 -2.58
CA PRO A 73 4.35 -24.90 -3.29
C PRO A 73 3.78 -23.48 -3.09
N GLY A 74 4.04 -22.86 -1.94
CA GLY A 74 3.65 -21.47 -1.69
C GLY A 74 4.38 -20.50 -2.62
N LEU A 75 5.69 -20.70 -2.80
CA LEU A 75 6.50 -19.86 -3.67
C LEU A 75 6.16 -20.08 -5.15
N LYS A 76 5.89 -21.33 -5.54
CA LYS A 76 5.36 -21.65 -6.87
C LYS A 76 4.11 -20.82 -7.19
N LYS A 77 3.13 -20.82 -6.28
CA LYS A 77 1.88 -20.07 -6.45
C LYS A 77 2.12 -18.56 -6.57
N SER A 78 3.02 -18.01 -5.76
CA SER A 78 3.40 -16.59 -5.82
C SER A 78 4.01 -16.22 -7.18
N TRP A 79 4.98 -17.02 -7.66
CA TRP A 79 5.56 -16.82 -8.99
C TRP A 79 4.52 -16.92 -10.10
N ASP A 80 3.65 -17.94 -10.04
CA ASP A 80 2.61 -18.14 -11.05
C ASP A 80 1.62 -16.97 -11.10
N ASN A 81 1.29 -16.37 -9.95
CA ASN A 81 0.42 -15.20 -9.87
C ASN A 81 1.09 -13.96 -10.43
N VAL A 82 2.35 -13.69 -10.07
CA VAL A 82 3.11 -12.54 -10.56
C VAL A 82 3.19 -12.57 -12.09
N GLN A 83 3.55 -13.71 -12.68
CA GLN A 83 3.67 -13.87 -14.13
C GLN A 83 2.35 -13.66 -14.86
N LYS A 84 1.25 -14.21 -14.33
CA LYS A 84 -0.09 -14.02 -14.91
C LYS A 84 -0.61 -12.59 -14.76
N MET A 85 -0.37 -11.97 -13.61
CA MET A 85 -0.84 -10.61 -13.31
C MET A 85 -0.13 -9.57 -14.19
N PHE A 86 1.19 -9.69 -14.33
CA PHE A 86 2.00 -8.73 -15.07
C PHE A 86 2.25 -9.10 -16.52
N LYS A 87 1.83 -10.30 -16.97
CA LYS A 87 2.12 -10.86 -18.30
C LYS A 87 3.61 -10.76 -18.62
N CYS A 88 4.41 -11.37 -17.77
CA CYS A 88 5.87 -11.30 -17.81
C CYS A 88 6.47 -12.70 -17.60
N CYS A 89 7.75 -12.86 -17.95
CA CYS A 89 8.45 -14.12 -17.77
C CYS A 89 9.90 -13.94 -17.30
N GLY A 90 10.23 -14.63 -16.21
CA GLY A 90 11.56 -14.60 -15.60
C GLY A 90 11.83 -13.27 -14.88
N VAL A 91 12.96 -13.20 -14.18
CA VAL A 91 13.34 -12.00 -13.42
C VAL A 91 13.83 -10.92 -14.37
N THR A 92 14.85 -11.26 -15.15
CA THR A 92 15.49 -10.43 -16.16
C THR A 92 15.22 -10.91 -17.59
N ASN A 93 15.00 -12.21 -17.76
CA ASN A 93 14.75 -12.83 -19.05
C ASN A 93 14.00 -14.16 -18.86
N LYS A 94 13.20 -14.57 -19.85
CA LYS A 94 12.55 -15.89 -19.86
C LYS A 94 13.54 -17.05 -19.73
N THR A 95 14.78 -16.87 -20.19
CA THR A 95 15.86 -17.87 -20.06
C THR A 95 16.26 -18.15 -18.62
N ASP A 96 15.94 -17.26 -17.67
CA ASP A 96 16.20 -17.47 -16.23
C ASP A 96 15.51 -18.76 -15.71
N TRP A 97 14.47 -19.23 -16.39
CA TRP A 97 13.77 -20.49 -16.04
C TRP A 97 14.47 -21.75 -16.53
N TYR A 98 15.36 -21.67 -17.51
CA TYR A 98 15.93 -22.86 -18.14
C TYR A 98 16.81 -23.66 -17.17
N ASP A 99 17.55 -22.98 -16.30
CA ASP A 99 18.35 -23.62 -15.26
C ASP A 99 17.49 -24.22 -14.13
N VAL A 100 16.30 -23.67 -13.92
CA VAL A 100 15.36 -24.08 -12.84
C VAL A 100 14.48 -25.25 -13.27
N LEU A 101 13.99 -25.22 -14.51
CA LEU A 101 12.98 -26.15 -15.06
C LEU A 101 13.55 -27.03 -16.18
N ASN A 102 14.87 -27.20 -16.27
CA ASN A 102 15.54 -28.06 -17.26
C ASN A 102 15.14 -27.71 -18.71
N GLY A 103 15.31 -26.43 -19.09
CA GLY A 103 15.05 -25.94 -20.44
C GLY A 103 13.57 -25.72 -20.79
N THR A 104 12.66 -25.83 -19.82
CA THR A 104 11.22 -25.54 -20.00
C THR A 104 10.80 -24.25 -19.31
N LEU A 105 9.63 -23.72 -19.68
CA LEU A 105 9.02 -22.55 -19.05
C LEU A 105 7.81 -22.95 -18.20
N PRO A 106 7.52 -22.22 -17.11
CA PRO A 106 6.32 -22.47 -16.33
C PRO A 106 5.08 -22.06 -17.13
N THR A 107 3.97 -22.79 -16.98
CA THR A 107 2.73 -22.52 -17.73
C THR A 107 2.11 -21.15 -17.45
N SER A 108 2.41 -20.58 -16.28
CA SER A 108 2.03 -19.22 -15.87
C SER A 108 2.72 -18.11 -16.66
N CYS A 109 3.86 -18.40 -17.30
CA CYS A 109 4.60 -17.49 -18.18
C CYS A 109 4.07 -17.48 -19.63
N CYS A 110 3.14 -18.39 -19.97
CA CYS A 110 2.56 -18.47 -21.31
C CYS A 110 1.15 -17.88 -21.38
N SER A 111 0.80 -17.35 -22.56
CA SER A 111 -0.58 -17.02 -22.88
C SER A 111 -1.41 -18.30 -22.96
N VAL A 112 -2.63 -18.26 -22.41
CA VAL A 112 -3.55 -19.40 -22.40
C VAL A 112 -3.93 -19.71 -23.85
N GLY A 113 -3.45 -20.84 -24.40
CA GLY A 113 -3.80 -21.27 -25.76
C GLY A 113 -2.77 -22.09 -26.54
N ILE A 114 -1.63 -22.47 -25.96
CA ILE A 114 -0.60 -23.27 -26.65
C ILE A 114 -0.31 -24.52 -25.82
N GLU A 115 -0.54 -25.71 -26.38
CA GLU A 115 -0.42 -27.02 -25.69
C GLU A 115 0.98 -27.29 -25.12
N GLN A 116 1.99 -26.54 -25.56
CA GLN A 116 3.32 -26.49 -24.97
C GLN A 116 3.81 -25.04 -24.94
N CYS A 117 4.32 -24.60 -23.80
CA CYS A 117 4.83 -23.25 -23.58
C CYS A 117 6.18 -23.08 -24.28
N VAL A 118 6.15 -22.92 -25.62
CA VAL A 118 7.35 -22.78 -26.46
C VAL A 118 7.90 -21.36 -26.38
N ASP A 119 7.02 -20.37 -26.28
CA ASP A 119 7.41 -18.96 -26.16
C ASP A 119 6.61 -18.27 -25.06
N GLY A 120 7.32 -17.86 -24.00
CA GLY A 120 6.77 -17.10 -22.89
C GLY A 120 6.67 -15.61 -23.17
N TRP A 121 5.99 -14.87 -22.29
CA TRP A 121 5.95 -13.41 -22.38
C TRP A 121 7.35 -12.82 -22.52
N PRO A 122 7.60 -11.92 -23.50
CA PRO A 122 8.94 -11.37 -23.73
C PRO A 122 9.37 -10.39 -22.63
N GLU A 123 8.44 -9.87 -21.83
CA GLU A 123 8.73 -8.85 -20.83
C GLU A 123 9.29 -9.42 -19.52
N PRO A 124 10.34 -8.82 -18.94
CA PRO A 124 10.89 -9.25 -17.65
C PRO A 124 9.99 -8.82 -16.48
N CYS A 125 9.79 -9.74 -15.53
CA CYS A 125 8.90 -9.49 -14.39
C CYS A 125 9.42 -8.42 -13.43
N TYR A 126 10.74 -8.33 -13.23
CA TYR A 126 11.31 -7.32 -12.35
C TYR A 126 10.96 -5.90 -12.82
N GLN A 127 11.17 -5.61 -14.11
CA GLN A 127 10.88 -4.30 -14.67
C GLN A 127 9.38 -3.99 -14.69
N LYS A 128 8.54 -4.98 -15.03
CA LYS A 128 7.08 -4.80 -15.00
C LYS A 128 6.56 -4.52 -13.59
N ALA A 129 7.03 -5.26 -12.59
CA ALA A 129 6.66 -5.05 -11.20
C ALA A 129 7.13 -3.68 -10.68
N ARG A 130 8.38 -3.30 -10.99
CA ARG A 130 8.94 -1.99 -10.67
C ARG A 130 8.13 -0.86 -11.30
N GLN A 131 7.81 -0.97 -12.58
CA GLN A 131 7.01 0.03 -13.30
C GLN A 131 5.60 0.14 -12.71
N TRP A 132 4.94 -0.99 -12.46
CA TRP A 132 3.62 -1.01 -11.84
C TRP A 132 3.64 -0.34 -10.46
N LEU A 133 4.65 -0.60 -9.65
CA LEU A 133 4.79 0.03 -8.34
C LEU A 133 4.88 1.56 -8.47
N LEU A 134 5.73 2.07 -9.36
CA LEU A 134 5.91 3.51 -9.59
C LEU A 134 4.63 4.18 -10.09
N ASP A 135 3.88 3.52 -10.98
CA ASP A 135 2.66 4.06 -11.57
C ASP A 135 1.47 4.07 -10.58
N ASN A 136 1.48 3.19 -9.57
CA ASN A 136 0.39 3.07 -8.59
C ASN A 136 0.64 3.83 -7.27
N ILE A 137 1.89 4.19 -6.96
CA ILE A 137 2.22 5.01 -5.78
C ILE A 137 1.39 6.32 -5.71
N PRO A 138 1.17 7.08 -6.81
CA PRO A 138 0.35 8.28 -6.77
C PRO A 138 -1.08 8.05 -6.29
N SER A 139 -1.67 6.89 -6.58
CA SER A 139 -3.03 6.55 -6.15
C SER A 139 -3.14 6.53 -4.63
N VAL A 140 -2.14 5.97 -3.93
CA VAL A 140 -2.10 5.93 -2.45
C VAL A 140 -2.03 7.33 -1.87
N LEU A 141 -1.25 8.23 -2.48
CA LEU A 141 -1.14 9.62 -2.07
C LEU A 141 -2.49 10.35 -2.18
N VAL A 142 -3.22 10.14 -3.27
CA VAL A 142 -4.55 10.72 -3.48
C VAL A 142 -5.53 10.27 -2.40
N PHE A 143 -5.58 8.98 -2.07
CA PHE A 143 -6.44 8.48 -1.00
C PHE A 143 -6.13 9.13 0.36
N GLY A 144 -4.85 9.30 0.68
CA GLY A 144 -4.43 9.98 1.91
C GLY A 144 -4.92 11.43 2.01
N VAL A 145 -4.80 12.19 0.91
CA VAL A 145 -5.28 13.59 0.85
C VAL A 145 -6.81 13.65 1.02
N CYS A 146 -7.56 12.77 0.36
CA CYS A 146 -9.02 12.72 0.48
C CYS A 146 -9.48 12.49 1.93
N ILE A 147 -8.84 11.55 2.64
CA ILE A 147 -9.15 11.28 4.05
C ILE A 147 -8.87 12.52 4.91
N GLY A 148 -7.75 13.20 4.67
CA GLY A 148 -7.40 14.45 5.36
C GLY A 148 -8.47 15.54 5.21
N VAL A 149 -8.98 15.75 3.99
CA VAL A 149 -10.03 16.75 3.73
C VAL A 149 -11.33 16.43 4.48
N VAL A 150 -11.78 15.17 4.42
CA VAL A 150 -13.00 14.73 5.12
C VAL A 150 -12.87 14.94 6.62
N GLN A 151 -11.70 14.63 7.18
CA GLN A 151 -11.43 14.82 8.61
C GLN A 151 -11.49 16.29 9.02
N ILE A 152 -10.92 17.19 8.22
CA ILE A 152 -10.97 18.65 8.49
C ILE A 152 -12.43 19.14 8.48
N LEU A 153 -13.21 18.73 7.49
CA LEU A 153 -14.63 19.09 7.42
C LEU A 153 -15.39 18.57 8.65
N ALA A 154 -15.14 17.34 9.08
CA ALA A 154 -15.76 16.77 10.27
C ALA A 154 -15.43 17.57 11.55
N LEU A 155 -14.19 18.03 11.71
CA LEU A 155 -13.78 18.89 12.84
C LEU A 155 -14.51 20.24 12.81
N VAL A 156 -14.66 20.86 11.64
CA VAL A 156 -15.39 22.12 11.47
C VAL A 156 -16.86 21.93 11.86
N PHE A 157 -17.53 20.90 11.33
CA PHE A 157 -18.91 20.58 11.69
C PHE A 157 -19.07 20.28 13.19
N SER A 158 -18.11 19.57 13.78
CA SER A 158 -18.10 19.31 15.22
C SER A 158 -18.05 20.61 16.03
N MET A 159 -17.18 21.56 15.67
CA MET A 159 -17.13 22.86 16.34
C MET A 159 -18.43 23.65 16.18
N LEU A 160 -19.02 23.67 14.98
CA LEU A 160 -20.29 24.34 14.73
C LEU A 160 -21.42 23.75 15.58
N MET A 161 -21.55 22.42 15.62
CA MET A 161 -22.56 21.76 16.45
C MET A 161 -22.34 22.01 17.94
N TYR A 162 -21.08 22.05 18.41
CA TYR A 162 -20.77 22.36 19.80
C TYR A 162 -21.24 23.77 20.18
N CYS A 163 -20.99 24.77 19.32
CA CYS A 163 -21.50 26.14 19.51
C CYS A 163 -23.04 26.17 19.56
N GLN A 164 -23.72 25.45 18.67
CA GLN A 164 -25.19 25.38 18.65
C GLN A 164 -25.75 24.75 19.93
N ILE A 165 -25.12 23.69 20.44
CA ILE A 165 -25.52 23.03 21.69
C ILE A 165 -25.36 23.98 22.89
N LEU A 166 -24.27 24.76 22.94
CA LEU A 166 -24.07 25.76 23.99
C LEU A 166 -25.15 26.86 23.95
N CYS A 167 -25.52 27.33 22.76
CA CYS A 167 -26.62 28.28 22.61
C CYS A 167 -27.97 27.68 23.06
N ALA A 168 -28.25 26.42 22.70
CA ALA A 168 -29.48 25.74 23.09
C ALA A 168 -29.57 25.49 24.61
N GLU A 169 -28.46 25.16 25.25
CA GLU A 169 -28.38 24.98 26.71
C GLU A 169 -28.75 26.27 27.45
N LYS A 170 -28.28 27.43 26.97
CA LYS A 170 -28.63 28.76 27.53
C LYS A 170 -30.13 29.09 27.43
N HIS A 171 -30.84 28.55 26.45
CA HIS A 171 -32.29 28.76 26.31
C HIS A 171 -33.14 27.78 27.12
N LEU A 172 -32.54 26.72 27.68
CA LEU A 172 -33.20 25.71 28.51
C LEU A 172 -33.06 25.98 30.02
N ASP A 173 -32.23 26.96 30.40
CA ASP A 173 -32.05 27.49 31.75
C ASP A 173 -32.88 28.77 31.97
#